data_AF-A0A382QZG4-F1
#
_entry.id   AF-A0A382QZG4-F1
#
_cell.length_a   1.000
_cell.length_b   1.000
_cell.length_c   1.000
_cell.angle_alpha   90.00
_cell.angle_beta   90.00
_cell.angle_gamma   90.00
#
_symmetry.space_group_name_H-M   'P 1'
#
loop_
_entity.id
_entity.type
_entity.pdbx_description
1 polymer ?
#
loop_
_entity_poly.entity_id
_entity_poly.type
_entity_poly.pdbx_seq_one_letter_code
_entity_poly.pdbx_strand_id
1 'polypeptide(L)'
;MKSEDGQVFLSTADHMEHYKKLKSLKNNIENLSGDYWNWPIVASLTRPTLARLLNLNFLYDEMMPCSGSICEFGVHYGGSLATLINLRAIKEPNNYSRHVYGFDTFEGFKGVTEGKDAECIDGDFNVAQDYEKILNDILTVQESLSPNNHIKKFSLIKGNASETINDWLKENPHSIISMAIFDM
;
A
#
# COMPACT_ATOMS: atom_id res chain seq x y z
N MET A 1 9.30 3.87 -19.91
CA MET A 1 8.61 5.15 -20.25
C MET A 1 8.09 5.75 -18.95
N LYS A 2 8.42 7.01 -18.67
CA LYS A 2 8.01 7.72 -17.44
C LYS A 2 6.70 8.48 -17.69
N SER A 3 5.72 8.39 -16.78
CA SER A 3 4.48 9.19 -16.84
C SER A 3 4.68 10.59 -16.27
N GLU A 4 3.67 11.45 -16.42
CA GLU A 4 3.68 12.84 -15.92
C GLU A 4 3.83 12.94 -14.39
N ASP A 5 3.36 11.94 -13.65
CA ASP A 5 3.50 11.80 -12.19
C ASP A 5 4.75 11.02 -11.77
N GLY A 6 5.66 10.74 -12.71
CA GLY A 6 6.95 10.13 -12.41
C GLY A 6 6.98 8.60 -12.37
N GLN A 7 5.83 7.93 -12.56
CA GLN A 7 5.80 6.47 -12.54
C GLN A 7 6.52 5.86 -13.75
N VAL A 8 7.35 4.87 -13.50
CA VAL A 8 8.12 4.20 -14.55
C VAL A 8 7.42 2.92 -15.00
N PHE A 9 7.03 2.89 -16.28
CA PHE A 9 6.55 1.69 -16.94
C PHE A 9 7.71 0.95 -17.60
N LEU A 10 7.99 -0.27 -17.13
CA LEU A 10 8.98 -1.20 -17.69
C LEU A 10 8.42 -2.03 -18.86
N SER A 11 7.21 -1.73 -19.33
CA SER A 11 6.52 -2.45 -20.40
C SER A 11 6.79 -1.87 -21.79
N THR A 12 6.76 -2.73 -22.81
CA THR A 12 6.82 -2.33 -24.23
C THR A 12 5.57 -1.54 -24.64
N ALA A 13 5.62 -0.86 -25.80
CA ALA A 13 4.48 -0.08 -26.32
C ALA A 13 3.22 -0.95 -26.50
N ASP A 14 3.36 -2.14 -27.08
CA ASP A 14 2.24 -3.09 -27.27
C ASP A 14 1.61 -3.50 -25.93
N HIS A 15 2.42 -3.69 -24.90
CA HIS A 15 1.90 -3.98 -23.56
C HIS A 15 1.07 -2.81 -23.02
N MET A 16 1.48 -1.56 -23.27
CA MET A 16 0.73 -0.38 -22.80
C MET A 16 -0.67 -0.30 -23.41
N GLU A 17 -0.84 -0.67 -24.68
CA GLU A 17 -2.17 -0.74 -25.30
C GLU A 17 -3.06 -1.79 -24.63
N HIS A 18 -2.49 -2.96 -24.29
CA HIS A 18 -3.22 -3.99 -23.54
C HIS A 18 -3.61 -3.52 -22.14
N TYR A 19 -2.74 -2.80 -21.41
CA TYR A 19 -3.08 -2.19 -20.12
C TYR A 19 -4.22 -1.17 -20.25
N LYS A 20 -4.16 -0.30 -21.28
CA LYS A 20 -5.24 0.68 -21.55
C LYS A 20 -6.57 -0.01 -21.85
N LYS A 21 -6.54 -1.05 -22.69
CA LYS A 21 -7.73 -1.87 -23.00
C LYS A 21 -8.30 -2.53 -21.75
N LEU A 22 -7.45 -3.13 -20.91
CA LEU A 22 -7.89 -3.76 -19.66
C LEU A 22 -8.50 -2.74 -18.69
N LYS A 23 -7.90 -1.55 -18.55
CA LYS A 23 -8.46 -0.45 -17.75
C LYS A 23 -9.86 -0.04 -18.24
N SER A 24 -10.04 0.08 -19.56
CA SER A 24 -11.35 0.39 -20.15
C SER A 24 -12.39 -0.69 -19.84
N LEU A 25 -12.01 -1.97 -19.98
CA LEU A 25 -12.89 -3.10 -19.65
C LEU A 25 -13.24 -3.15 -18.16
N LYS A 26 -12.28 -2.88 -17.26
CA LYS A 26 -12.52 -2.79 -15.81
C LYS A 26 -13.58 -1.76 -15.48
N ASN A 27 -13.49 -0.56 -16.04
CA ASN A 27 -14.47 0.51 -15.80
C ASN A 27 -15.86 0.13 -16.32
N ASN A 28 -15.94 -0.60 -17.42
CA ASN A 28 -17.21 -1.10 -17.94
C ASN A 28 -17.83 -2.14 -16.98
N ILE A 29 -17.02 -3.06 -16.46
CA ILE A 29 -17.45 -4.07 -15.48
C ILE A 29 -17.99 -3.41 -14.20
N GLU A 30 -17.31 -2.38 -13.69
CA GLU A 30 -17.75 -1.63 -12.51
C GLU A 30 -19.13 -1.01 -12.70
N ASN A 31 -19.41 -0.44 -13.86
CA ASN A 31 -20.74 0.09 -14.19
C ASN A 31 -21.81 -1.01 -14.30
N LEU A 32 -21.45 -2.18 -14.82
CA LEU A 32 -22.39 -3.29 -15.06
C LEU A 32 -22.69 -4.13 -13.82
N SER A 33 -21.81 -4.12 -12.82
CA SER A 33 -21.87 -5.03 -11.68
C SER A 33 -22.80 -4.57 -10.54
N GLY A 34 -23.25 -3.32 -10.55
CA GLY A 34 -24.17 -2.79 -9.55
C GLY A 34 -23.65 -3.01 -8.12
N ASP A 35 -24.48 -3.59 -7.25
CA ASP A 35 -24.11 -3.87 -5.85
C ASP A 35 -22.97 -4.89 -5.70
N TYR A 36 -22.64 -5.65 -6.76
CA TYR A 36 -21.55 -6.63 -6.76
C TYR A 36 -20.20 -6.03 -7.19
N TRP A 37 -20.06 -4.71 -7.22
CA TRP A 37 -18.89 -3.97 -7.74
C TRP A 37 -17.51 -4.50 -7.32
N ASN A 38 -17.38 -5.10 -6.13
CA ASN A 38 -16.10 -5.57 -5.60
C ASN A 38 -15.66 -6.93 -6.17
N TRP A 39 -16.58 -7.86 -6.42
CA TRP A 39 -16.23 -9.23 -6.85
C TRP A 39 -15.50 -9.29 -8.20
N PRO A 40 -15.92 -8.54 -9.23
CA PRO A 40 -15.28 -8.58 -10.53
C PRO A 40 -13.90 -7.93 -10.59
N ILE A 41 -13.46 -7.19 -9.56
CA ILE A 41 -12.14 -6.54 -9.54
C ILE A 41 -11.03 -7.56 -9.80
N VAL A 42 -11.17 -8.77 -9.26
CA VAL A 42 -10.21 -9.88 -9.45
C VAL A 42 -10.00 -10.22 -10.93
N ALA A 43 -11.03 -10.12 -11.78
CA ALA A 43 -10.93 -10.40 -13.22
C ALA A 43 -10.09 -9.36 -13.98
N SER A 44 -9.85 -8.19 -13.37
CA SER A 44 -9.03 -7.11 -13.93
C SER A 44 -7.61 -7.03 -13.36
N LEU A 45 -7.26 -7.91 -12.41
CA LEU A 45 -5.90 -7.94 -11.88
C LEU A 45 -4.92 -8.42 -12.94
N THR A 46 -3.85 -7.65 -13.10
CA THR A 46 -2.74 -8.07 -13.97
C THR A 46 -1.84 -9.06 -13.24
N ARG A 47 -1.10 -9.88 -13.99
CA ARG A 47 -0.12 -10.81 -13.41
C ARG A 47 0.86 -10.13 -12.44
N PRO A 48 1.48 -8.96 -12.74
CA PRO A 48 2.31 -8.25 -11.77
C PRO A 48 1.58 -7.85 -10.49
N THR A 49 0.34 -7.32 -10.61
CA THR A 49 -0.47 -6.93 -9.44
C THR A 49 -0.79 -8.14 -8.56
N LEU A 50 -1.21 -9.26 -9.18
CA LEU A 50 -1.49 -10.50 -8.47
C LEU A 50 -0.22 -11.07 -7.80
N ALA A 51 0.92 -11.02 -8.48
CA ALA A 51 2.20 -11.45 -7.92
C ALA A 51 2.57 -10.64 -6.67
N ARG A 52 2.36 -9.32 -6.67
CA ARG A 52 2.59 -8.48 -5.48
C ARG A 52 1.69 -8.90 -4.31
N LEU A 53 0.40 -9.15 -4.56
CA LEU A 53 -0.53 -9.63 -3.54
C LEU A 53 -0.09 -10.97 -2.94
N LEU A 54 0.28 -11.93 -3.79
CA LEU A 54 0.73 -13.26 -3.35
C LEU A 54 2.06 -13.18 -2.57
N ASN A 55 2.98 -12.30 -2.97
CA ASN A 55 4.21 -12.05 -2.24
C ASN A 55 3.95 -11.46 -0.86
N LEU A 56 3.03 -10.50 -0.73
CA LEU A 56 2.62 -9.97 0.58
C LEU A 56 2.01 -11.06 1.46
N ASN A 57 1.16 -11.94 0.91
CA ASN A 57 0.65 -13.09 1.66
C ASN A 57 1.79 -13.99 2.16
N PHE A 58 2.74 -14.33 1.28
CA PHE A 58 3.89 -15.16 1.64
C PHE A 58 4.72 -14.53 2.77
N LEU A 59 5.08 -13.25 2.65
CA LEU A 59 5.83 -12.53 3.68
C LEU A 59 5.06 -12.46 5.01
N TYR A 60 3.74 -12.31 4.95
CA TYR A 60 2.89 -12.33 6.14
C TYR A 60 2.96 -13.68 6.85
N ASP A 61 2.85 -14.77 6.10
CA ASP A 61 2.93 -16.14 6.64
C ASP A 61 4.28 -16.40 7.32
N GLU A 62 5.38 -15.96 6.70
CA GLU A 62 6.73 -16.08 7.27
C GLU A 62 6.93 -15.27 8.54
N MET A 63 6.30 -14.08 8.63
CA MET A 63 6.43 -13.21 9.79
C MET A 63 5.54 -13.63 10.97
N MET A 64 4.41 -14.29 10.72
CA MET A 64 3.37 -14.59 11.71
C MET A 64 3.87 -15.22 13.05
N PRO A 65 4.91 -16.08 13.09
CA PRO A 65 5.45 -16.59 14.35
C PRO A 65 6.08 -15.51 15.27
N CYS A 66 6.43 -14.35 14.73
CA CYS A 66 7.06 -13.25 15.44
C CYS A 66 6.01 -12.25 15.97
N SER A 67 6.18 -11.80 17.22
CA SER A 67 5.40 -10.68 17.77
C SER A 67 5.90 -9.35 17.22
N GLY A 68 5.02 -8.35 17.11
CA GLY A 68 5.39 -6.99 16.74
C GLY A 68 4.45 -6.36 15.71
N SER A 69 4.76 -5.13 15.32
CA SER A 69 4.07 -4.38 14.26
C SER A 69 4.66 -4.65 12.88
N ILE A 70 3.92 -4.21 11.87
CA ILE A 70 4.36 -4.15 10.47
C ILE A 70 4.62 -2.68 10.15
N CYS A 71 5.77 -2.38 9.55
CA CYS A 71 6.09 -1.04 9.03
C CYS A 71 6.27 -1.12 7.51
N GLU A 72 5.51 -0.31 6.77
CA GLU A 72 5.71 -0.07 5.34
C GLU A 72 6.25 1.35 5.13
N PHE A 73 7.38 1.45 4.44
CA PHE A 73 8.02 2.70 4.05
C PHE A 73 7.83 2.88 2.55
N GLY A 74 7.03 3.87 2.14
CA GLY A 74 6.50 4.00 0.79
C GLY A 74 5.11 3.35 0.69
N VAL A 75 4.08 4.15 0.84
CA VAL A 75 2.65 3.74 0.89
C VAL A 75 1.96 4.02 -0.45
N HIS A 76 2.24 5.16 -1.09
CA HIS A 76 1.61 5.61 -2.33
C HIS A 76 0.06 5.54 -2.25
N TYR A 77 -0.62 4.86 -3.18
CA TYR A 77 -2.07 4.64 -3.14
C TYR A 77 -2.55 3.61 -2.08
N GLY A 78 -1.66 3.08 -1.23
CA GLY A 78 -2.01 2.26 -0.07
C GLY A 78 -2.48 0.82 -0.35
N GLY A 79 -2.25 0.31 -1.56
CA GLY A 79 -2.68 -1.04 -1.94
C GLY A 79 -2.07 -2.15 -1.07
N SER A 80 -0.83 -1.97 -0.64
CA SER A 80 -0.12 -2.91 0.23
C SER A 80 -0.64 -2.85 1.66
N LEU A 81 -0.76 -1.66 2.27
CA LEU A 81 -1.44 -1.48 3.58
C LEU A 81 -2.82 -2.14 3.62
N ALA A 82 -3.67 -1.89 2.62
CA ALA A 82 -4.99 -2.49 2.55
C ALA A 82 -4.94 -4.02 2.47
N THR A 83 -3.96 -4.56 1.74
CA THR A 83 -3.70 -6.01 1.69
C THR A 83 -3.27 -6.55 3.05
N LEU A 84 -2.34 -5.89 3.74
CA LEU A 84 -1.82 -6.28 5.04
C LEU A 84 -2.91 -6.26 6.13
N ILE A 85 -3.80 -5.28 6.12
CA ILE A 85 -4.94 -5.19 7.05
C ILE A 85 -5.91 -6.37 6.83
N ASN A 86 -6.20 -6.69 5.56
CA ASN A 86 -7.04 -7.84 5.23
C ASN A 86 -6.37 -9.17 5.61
N LEU A 87 -5.08 -9.35 5.31
CA LEU A 87 -4.32 -10.55 5.71
C LEU A 87 -4.29 -10.70 7.22
N ARG A 88 -4.11 -9.61 7.97
CA ARG A 88 -4.21 -9.59 9.43
C ARG A 88 -5.57 -10.09 9.91
N ALA A 89 -6.66 -9.58 9.33
CA ALA A 89 -8.01 -10.00 9.70
C ALA A 89 -8.28 -11.47 9.37
N ILE A 90 -7.75 -11.97 8.26
CA ILE A 90 -7.88 -13.37 7.81
C ILE A 90 -7.07 -14.33 8.67
N LYS A 91 -5.80 -14.01 8.93
CA LYS A 91 -4.82 -14.93 9.54
C LYS A 91 -4.72 -14.78 11.06
N GLU A 92 -4.91 -13.56 11.57
CA GLU A 92 -4.76 -13.24 12.99
C GLU A 92 -5.98 -12.48 13.57
N PRO A 93 -7.23 -12.99 13.40
CA PRO A 93 -8.46 -12.25 13.73
C PRO A 93 -8.54 -11.74 15.18
N ASN A 94 -7.91 -12.46 16.11
CA ASN A 94 -7.90 -12.14 17.54
C ASN A 94 -6.62 -11.43 18.00
N ASN A 95 -5.62 -11.27 17.13
CA ASN A 95 -4.37 -10.59 17.49
C ASN A 95 -4.52 -9.07 17.35
N TYR A 96 -5.03 -8.40 18.38
CA TYR A 96 -5.18 -6.94 18.39
C TYR A 96 -3.86 -6.17 18.50
N SER A 97 -2.73 -6.82 18.85
CA SER A 97 -1.44 -6.13 19.01
C SER A 97 -0.68 -5.96 17.68
N ARG A 98 -1.03 -6.73 16.65
CA ARG A 98 -0.49 -6.55 15.30
C ARG A 98 -1.00 -5.25 14.68
N HIS A 99 -0.20 -4.18 14.77
CA HIS A 99 -0.50 -2.88 14.18
C HIS A 99 0.28 -2.67 12.88
N VAL A 100 -0.33 -2.05 11.87
CA VAL A 100 0.28 -1.75 10.57
C VAL A 100 0.55 -0.25 10.45
N TYR A 101 1.81 0.15 10.34
CA TYR A 101 2.22 1.54 10.19
C TYR A 101 2.67 1.80 8.75
N GLY A 102 2.10 2.82 8.10
CA GLY A 102 2.52 3.28 6.79
C GLY A 102 3.21 4.64 6.89
N PHE A 103 4.45 4.73 6.42
CA PHE A 103 5.26 5.94 6.39
C PHE A 103 5.38 6.44 4.96
N ASP A 104 4.93 7.67 4.70
CA ASP A 104 5.01 8.27 3.36
C ASP A 104 4.92 9.80 3.45
N THR A 105 5.50 10.50 2.48
CA THR A 105 5.33 11.95 2.35
C THR A 105 3.93 12.30 1.82
N PHE A 106 3.34 11.41 1.01
CA PHE A 106 2.19 11.64 0.12
C PHE A 106 2.40 12.78 -0.88
N GLU A 107 3.64 13.23 -1.03
CA GLU A 107 4.07 14.34 -1.89
C GLU A 107 5.10 13.86 -2.93
N GLY A 108 5.37 12.55 -2.98
CA GLY A 108 6.38 11.93 -3.84
C GLY A 108 7.77 11.89 -3.19
N PHE A 109 8.76 11.51 -3.98
CA PHE A 109 10.15 11.43 -3.53
C PHE A 109 10.69 12.78 -3.04
N LYS A 110 11.54 12.72 -2.02
CA LYS A 110 12.25 13.88 -1.46
C LYS A 110 13.73 13.56 -1.34
N GLY A 111 14.58 14.44 -1.86
CA GLY A 111 16.04 14.32 -1.74
C GLY A 111 16.67 13.33 -2.71
N VAL A 112 16.09 13.18 -3.91
CA VAL A 112 16.62 12.34 -4.98
C VAL A 112 18.04 12.79 -5.33
N THR A 113 18.97 11.85 -5.33
CA THR A 113 20.38 12.08 -5.66
C THR A 113 20.68 11.64 -7.09
N GLU A 114 21.12 12.59 -7.91
CA GLU A 114 21.52 12.34 -9.31
C GLU A 114 22.59 11.22 -9.39
N GLY A 115 22.34 10.23 -10.25
CA GLY A 115 23.24 9.09 -10.47
C GLY A 115 23.09 7.93 -9.48
N LYS A 116 22.28 8.06 -8.42
CA LYS A 116 21.89 6.94 -7.53
C LYS A 116 20.45 6.48 -7.77
N ASP A 117 19.56 7.41 -8.09
CA ASP A 117 18.12 7.17 -8.09
C ASP A 117 17.53 7.13 -9.52
N ALA A 118 18.23 6.43 -10.43
CA ALA A 118 17.85 6.32 -11.85
C ALA A 118 17.48 7.69 -12.48
N GLU A 119 16.43 7.75 -13.29
CA GLU A 119 15.89 9.00 -13.88
C GLU A 119 14.80 9.65 -12.99
N CYS A 120 14.78 9.34 -11.69
CA CYS A 120 13.80 9.93 -10.78
C CYS A 120 14.15 11.40 -10.48
N ILE A 121 13.13 12.18 -10.13
CA ILE A 121 13.26 13.56 -9.63
C ILE A 121 12.39 13.74 -8.39
N ASP A 122 12.70 14.76 -7.59
CA ASP A 122 11.86 15.15 -6.47
C ASP A 122 10.41 15.38 -6.91
N GLY A 123 9.46 14.83 -6.15
CA GLY A 123 8.03 14.88 -6.45
C GLY A 123 7.51 13.79 -7.39
N ASP A 124 8.36 12.93 -7.96
CA ASP A 124 7.89 11.70 -8.61
C ASP A 124 7.12 10.82 -7.61
N PHE A 125 6.10 10.10 -8.09
CA PHE A 125 5.18 9.29 -7.27
C PHE A 125 4.33 10.11 -6.28
N ASN A 126 4.13 11.40 -6.55
CA ASN A 126 3.14 12.18 -5.81
C ASN A 126 1.72 11.61 -6.01
N VAL A 127 0.87 11.88 -5.03
CA VAL A 127 -0.55 11.59 -5.09
C VAL A 127 -1.35 12.88 -4.99
N ALA A 128 -2.66 12.79 -5.21
CA ALA A 128 -3.54 13.93 -5.00
C ALA A 128 -3.38 14.51 -3.58
N GLN A 129 -3.55 15.83 -3.46
CA GLN A 129 -3.52 16.49 -2.17
C GLN A 129 -4.50 15.83 -1.18
N ASP A 130 -4.05 15.65 0.07
CA ASP A 130 -4.81 15.03 1.15
C ASP A 130 -5.22 13.56 0.90
N TYR A 131 -4.57 12.85 -0.04
CA TYR A 131 -4.89 11.45 -0.33
C TYR A 131 -4.75 10.55 0.91
N GLU A 132 -3.88 10.89 1.88
CA GLU A 132 -3.77 10.17 3.14
C GLU A 132 -5.09 10.12 3.93
N LYS A 133 -5.96 11.12 3.77
CA LYS A 133 -7.28 11.15 4.41
C LYS A 133 -8.21 10.14 3.74
N ILE A 134 -8.21 10.11 2.41
CA ILE A 134 -8.97 9.13 1.62
C ILE A 134 -8.51 7.71 1.95
N LEU A 135 -7.19 7.49 2.02
CA LEU A 135 -6.64 6.20 2.39
C LEU A 135 -7.02 5.82 3.83
N ASN A 136 -6.93 6.75 4.79
CA ASN A 136 -7.38 6.49 6.16
C ASN A 136 -8.86 6.05 6.19
N ASP A 137 -9.73 6.67 5.40
CA ASP A 137 -11.14 6.31 5.35
C ASP A 137 -11.34 4.91 4.74
N ILE A 138 -10.64 4.61 3.63
CA ILE A 138 -10.65 3.26 3.03
C ILE A 138 -10.24 2.20 4.06
N LEU A 139 -9.11 2.41 4.75
CA LEU A 139 -8.59 1.46 5.73
C LEU A 139 -9.51 1.34 6.96
N THR A 140 -10.12 2.45 7.41
CA THR A 140 -11.10 2.46 8.50
C THR A 140 -12.33 1.63 8.13
N VAL A 141 -12.85 1.78 6.90
CA VAL A 141 -13.96 0.96 6.42
C VAL A 141 -13.57 -0.52 6.36
N GLN A 142 -12.39 -0.86 5.86
CA GLN A 142 -11.91 -2.26 5.84
C GLN A 142 -11.83 -2.86 7.26
N GLU A 143 -11.32 -2.12 8.24
CA GLU A 143 -11.31 -2.57 9.63
C GLU A 143 -12.72 -2.72 10.22
N SER A 144 -13.67 -1.87 9.81
CA SER A 144 -15.06 -1.95 10.28
C SER A 144 -15.75 -3.26 9.89
N LEU A 145 -15.34 -3.84 8.75
CA LEU A 145 -15.80 -5.12 8.21
C LEU A 145 -15.05 -6.33 8.81
N SER A 146 -14.06 -6.08 9.67
CA SER A 146 -13.17 -7.09 10.24
C SER A 146 -13.45 -7.34 11.74
N PRO A 147 -13.00 -8.48 12.31
CA PRO A 147 -13.10 -8.72 13.74
C PRO A 147 -12.42 -7.63 14.58
N ASN A 148 -12.93 -7.44 15.81
CA ASN A 148 -12.44 -6.43 16.74
C ASN A 148 -12.47 -4.99 16.18
N ASN A 149 -13.45 -4.66 15.34
CA ASN A 149 -13.57 -3.38 14.62
C ASN A 149 -13.56 -2.10 15.48
N HIS A 150 -13.83 -2.19 16.78
CA HIS A 150 -13.71 -1.07 17.73
C HIS A 150 -12.26 -0.70 18.05
N ILE A 151 -11.29 -1.53 17.67
CA ILE A 151 -9.85 -1.29 17.86
C ILE A 151 -9.25 -0.89 16.51
N LYS A 152 -8.56 0.26 16.46
CA LYS A 152 -7.79 0.69 15.29
C LYS A 152 -6.46 -0.06 15.25
N LYS A 153 -6.12 -0.72 14.13
CA LYS A 153 -4.85 -1.47 13.97
C LYS A 153 -4.00 -0.99 12.80
N PHE A 154 -4.24 0.22 12.31
CA PHE A 154 -3.33 0.87 11.38
C PHE A 154 -3.11 2.34 11.72
N SER A 155 -1.98 2.89 11.27
CA SER A 155 -1.67 4.32 11.35
C SER A 155 -0.92 4.77 10.10
N LEU A 156 -1.25 5.95 9.60
CA LEU A 156 -0.50 6.63 8.54
C LEU A 156 0.36 7.72 9.20
N ILE A 157 1.65 7.72 8.90
CA ILE A 157 2.64 8.65 9.43
C ILE A 157 3.15 9.47 8.26
N LYS A 158 2.62 10.70 8.14
CA LYS A 158 2.95 11.60 7.04
C LYS A 158 4.28 12.30 7.30
N GLY A 159 5.21 12.21 6.36
CA GLY A 159 6.49 12.92 6.38
C GLY A 159 7.62 12.12 5.72
N ASN A 160 8.84 12.65 5.76
CA ASN A 160 10.01 11.90 5.29
C ASN A 160 10.22 10.69 6.20
N ALA A 161 10.15 9.49 5.64
CA ALA A 161 10.30 8.24 6.39
C ALA A 161 11.62 8.17 7.17
N SER A 162 12.71 8.74 6.62
CA SER A 162 14.03 8.77 7.27
C SER A 162 14.06 9.62 8.55
N GLU A 163 13.13 10.56 8.68
CA GLU A 163 12.99 11.42 9.86
C GLU A 163 11.91 10.87 10.80
N THR A 164 10.72 10.64 10.25
CA THR A 164 9.52 10.24 11.00
C THR A 164 9.66 8.89 11.69
N ILE A 165 10.45 7.95 11.16
CA ILE A 165 10.71 6.67 11.86
C ILE A 165 11.45 6.90 13.18
N ASN A 166 12.37 7.85 13.23
CA ASN A 166 13.14 8.12 14.45
C ASN A 166 12.26 8.71 15.54
N ASP A 167 11.36 9.63 15.17
CA ASP A 167 10.42 10.21 16.13
C ASP A 167 9.40 9.18 16.59
N TRP A 168 8.86 8.36 15.68
CA TRP A 168 7.98 7.27 16.03
C TRP A 168 8.64 6.25 16.98
N LEU A 169 9.91 5.88 16.75
CA LEU A 169 10.63 4.95 17.64
C LEU A 169 10.86 5.54 19.05
N LYS A 170 11.14 6.84 19.16
CA LYS A 170 11.26 7.52 20.46
C LYS A 170 9.93 7.53 21.22
N GLU A 171 8.83 7.76 20.52
CA GLU A 171 7.48 7.78 21.09
C GLU A 171 6.97 6.37 21.43
N ASN A 172 7.47 5.35 20.74
CA ASN A 172 7.05 3.96 20.89
C ASN A 172 8.25 3.05 21.26
N PRO A 173 8.88 3.24 22.44
CA PRO A 173 10.07 2.49 22.83
C PRO A 173 9.79 0.99 23.11
N HIS A 174 8.52 0.62 23.19
CA HIS A 174 8.05 -0.75 23.39
C HIS A 174 7.82 -1.50 22.06
N SER A 175 7.96 -0.81 20.92
CA SER A 175 7.71 -1.38 19.61
C SER A 175 8.68 -2.49 19.26
N ILE A 176 8.14 -3.62 18.81
CA ILE A 176 8.88 -4.68 18.16
C ILE A 176 8.44 -4.67 16.70
N ILE A 177 9.39 -4.66 15.75
CA ILE A 177 9.06 -4.70 14.32
C ILE A 177 9.20 -6.14 13.86
N SER A 178 8.06 -6.72 13.46
CA SER A 178 7.98 -8.09 12.97
C SER A 178 8.18 -8.19 11.46
N MET A 179 7.81 -7.14 10.71
CA MET A 179 8.09 -7.00 9.28
C MET A 179 8.33 -5.53 8.94
N ALA A 180 9.37 -5.26 8.17
CA ALA A 180 9.67 -3.97 7.59
C ALA A 180 9.70 -4.09 6.06
N ILE A 181 8.83 -3.36 5.37
CA ILE A 181 8.73 -3.31 3.91
C ILE A 181 9.34 -1.99 3.45
N PHE A 182 10.37 -2.07 2.63
CA PHE A 182 11.03 -0.90 2.02
C PHE A 182 10.62 -0.82 0.55
N ASP A 183 9.80 0.17 0.21
CA ASP A 183 9.26 0.43 -1.14
C ASP A 183 9.32 1.94 -1.46
N MET A 184 10.45 2.55 -1.11
CA MET A 184 10.79 3.97 -1.33
C MET A 184 11.76 4.14 -2.48
#